data_AF-Q0AMX6-F1
#
_entry.id   AF-Q0AMX6-F1
#
_cell.length_a   1.000
_cell.length_b   1.000
_cell.length_c   1.000
_cell.angle_alpha   90.00
_cell.angle_beta   90.00
_cell.angle_gamma   90.00
#
_symmetry.space_group_name_H-M   'P 1'
#
loop_
_entity.id
_entity.type
_entity.pdbx_description
1 polymer ?
#
loop_
_entity_poly.entity_id
_entity_poly.type
_entity_poly.pdbx_seq_one_letter_code
_entity_poly.pdbx_strand_id
1 'polypeptide(L)'
;MVLQPASAGAGIVFVRSDITDRNNRIAARATNVNEVRLGTTITNEAGVSVATIEHLMAALAGLGVDDAVIEVEGSEVPVMDGSSAPFVKLIRQVGLKSHAMPRRAIQVLRPVMIEDDERSAGFLPALKPSIEIEISFEHASVGRQSCAFEIAPDIFSDDIASARTFGFRKDYEALLAAGLARGGSMDNAVVLDDDGIANPEGLRFKDEFVRHKALDALGDIALAGAPIIGCYRAARPGHAINNAAVRALLDDPTSWKWVSMRDVDAGAMAMAR
;
A
#
# COMPACT_ATOMS: atom_id res chain seq x y z
N MET A 1 -0.19 6.95 -17.67
CA MET A 1 -0.48 5.68 -16.96
C MET A 1 -1.82 5.16 -17.43
N VAL A 2 -1.93 3.85 -17.71
CA VAL A 2 -3.17 3.18 -18.15
C VAL A 2 -3.37 1.91 -17.31
N LEU A 3 -4.58 1.70 -16.80
CA LEU A 3 -4.97 0.46 -16.12
C LEU A 3 -5.80 -0.39 -17.08
N GLN A 4 -5.38 -1.62 -17.32
CA GLN A 4 -6.05 -2.57 -18.19
C GLN A 4 -6.50 -3.81 -17.41
N PRO A 5 -7.66 -4.40 -17.76
CA PRO A 5 -8.04 -5.71 -17.24
C PRO A 5 -6.99 -6.77 -17.57
N ALA A 6 -6.80 -7.74 -16.68
CA ALA A 6 -5.94 -8.89 -16.91
C ALA A 6 -6.74 -10.21 -16.86
N SER A 7 -6.11 -11.29 -17.32
CA SER A 7 -6.66 -12.65 -17.18
C SER A 7 -6.67 -13.08 -15.72
N ALA A 8 -7.63 -13.94 -15.34
CA ALA A 8 -7.74 -14.46 -13.98
C ALA A 8 -6.43 -15.11 -13.52
N GLY A 9 -5.93 -14.70 -12.36
CA GLY A 9 -4.69 -15.21 -11.77
C GLY A 9 -3.40 -14.63 -12.35
N ALA A 10 -3.49 -13.61 -13.20
CA ALA A 10 -2.32 -12.85 -13.65
C ALA A 10 -1.67 -12.04 -12.51
N GLY A 11 -2.44 -11.68 -11.49
CA GLY A 11 -2.06 -10.74 -10.46
C GLY A 11 -1.93 -9.31 -10.99
N ILE A 12 -1.28 -8.46 -10.20
CA ILE A 12 -0.95 -7.08 -10.59
C ILE A 12 0.42 -7.05 -11.26
N VAL A 13 0.48 -6.55 -12.50
CA VAL A 13 1.71 -6.47 -13.29
C VAL A 13 1.90 -5.06 -13.84
N PHE A 14 3.04 -4.45 -13.53
CA PHE A 14 3.47 -3.19 -14.11
C PHE A 14 4.19 -3.42 -15.44
N VAL A 15 3.99 -2.51 -16.38
CA VAL A 15 4.60 -2.53 -17.72
C VAL A 15 5.20 -1.15 -17.99
N ARG A 16 6.52 -1.10 -18.18
CA ARG A 16 7.25 0.10 -18.62
C ARG A 16 7.14 0.25 -20.14
N SER A 17 6.12 0.96 -20.60
CA SER A 17 5.79 1.07 -22.03
C SER A 17 6.86 1.80 -22.84
N ASP A 18 7.70 2.61 -22.18
CA ASP A 18 8.85 3.29 -22.77
C ASP A 18 10.07 2.38 -23.01
N ILE A 19 10.08 1.16 -22.46
CA ILE A 19 11.17 0.19 -22.61
C ILE A 19 10.79 -0.87 -23.64
N THR A 20 11.58 -0.98 -24.70
CA THR A 20 11.33 -1.87 -25.85
C THR A 20 12.45 -2.89 -26.12
N ASP A 21 13.59 -2.75 -25.43
CA ASP A 21 14.81 -3.52 -25.69
C ASP A 21 15.02 -4.73 -24.76
N ARG A 22 14.20 -4.87 -23.71
CA ARG A 22 14.28 -5.95 -22.72
C ARG A 22 12.92 -6.25 -22.09
N ASN A 23 12.85 -7.23 -21.19
CA ASN A 23 11.61 -7.52 -20.46
C ASN A 23 11.16 -6.30 -19.64
N ASN A 24 10.08 -5.66 -20.08
CA ASN A 24 9.52 -4.45 -19.49
C ASN A 24 8.38 -4.73 -18.50
N ARG A 25 8.11 -6.00 -18.19
CA ARG A 25 7.03 -6.42 -17.27
C ARG A 25 7.61 -6.73 -15.89
N ILE A 26 6.98 -6.18 -14.85
CA ILE A 26 7.40 -6.35 -13.45
C ILE A 26 6.17 -6.78 -12.64
N ALA A 27 6.20 -7.98 -12.07
CA ALA A 27 5.12 -8.42 -11.19
C ALA A 27 5.19 -7.68 -9.85
N ALA A 28 4.05 -7.19 -9.35
CA ALA A 28 3.96 -6.53 -8.05
C ALA A 28 4.00 -7.59 -6.93
N ARG A 29 5.21 -8.00 -6.56
CA ARG A 29 5.48 -9.06 -5.58
C ARG A 29 6.53 -8.60 -4.58
N ALA A 30 6.40 -9.04 -3.33
CA ALA A 30 7.31 -8.68 -2.25
C ALA A 30 8.77 -9.05 -2.55
N THR A 31 9.01 -10.11 -3.32
CA THR A 31 10.34 -10.54 -3.78
C THR A 31 10.97 -9.59 -4.80
N ASN A 32 10.17 -8.81 -5.51
CA ASN A 32 10.65 -7.84 -6.50
C ASN A 32 10.93 -6.47 -5.88
N VAL A 33 10.59 -6.25 -4.60
CA VAL A 33 10.90 -5.00 -3.90
C VAL A 33 12.41 -4.88 -3.70
N ASN A 34 12.99 -3.81 -4.25
CA ASN A 34 14.43 -3.58 -4.24
C ASN A 34 14.84 -2.28 -3.53
N GLU A 35 14.00 -1.25 -3.55
CA GLU A 35 14.25 0.02 -2.88
C GLU A 35 12.98 0.52 -2.16
N VAL A 36 13.19 1.04 -0.96
CA VAL A 36 12.14 1.44 -0.01
C VAL A 36 12.32 2.88 0.51
N ARG A 37 13.18 3.65 -0.17
CA ARG A 37 13.51 5.04 0.17
C ARG A 37 12.55 5.96 -0.58
N LEU A 38 11.69 6.68 0.15
CA LEU A 38 10.64 7.59 -0.35
C LEU A 38 9.45 6.93 -1.05
N GLY A 39 9.28 5.62 -0.86
CA GLY A 39 8.21 4.84 -1.47
C GLY A 39 8.68 3.42 -1.70
N THR A 40 7.85 2.60 -2.35
CA THR A 40 8.16 1.23 -2.71
C THR A 40 8.50 1.14 -4.19
N THR A 41 9.69 0.60 -4.48
CA THR A 41 10.17 0.34 -5.84
C THR A 41 10.27 -1.16 -6.06
N ILE A 42 9.74 -1.62 -7.20
CA ILE A 42 9.88 -2.99 -7.67
C ILE A 42 10.78 -3.05 -8.90
N THR A 43 11.62 -4.07 -8.99
CA THR A 43 12.53 -4.32 -10.10
C THR A 43 12.47 -5.78 -10.53
N ASN A 44 12.48 -6.04 -11.85
CA ASN A 44 12.55 -7.38 -12.40
C ASN A 44 14.01 -7.84 -12.64
N GLU A 45 14.20 -9.11 -13.00
CA GLU A 45 15.52 -9.69 -13.30
C GLU A 45 16.26 -9.01 -14.47
N ALA A 46 15.52 -8.32 -15.36
CA ALA A 46 16.10 -7.56 -16.46
C ALA A 46 16.56 -6.14 -16.06
N GLY A 47 16.47 -5.79 -14.77
CA GLY A 47 16.86 -4.49 -14.23
C GLY A 47 15.87 -3.36 -14.51
N VAL A 48 14.65 -3.69 -14.94
CA VAL A 48 13.59 -2.70 -15.20
C VAL A 48 12.82 -2.45 -13.92
N SER A 49 12.67 -1.18 -13.54
CA SER A 49 12.05 -0.76 -12.29
C SER A 49 10.87 0.20 -12.47
N VAL A 50 9.99 0.20 -11.48
CA VAL A 50 8.91 1.19 -11.28
C VAL A 50 8.87 1.55 -9.80
N ALA A 51 8.93 2.85 -9.51
CA ALA A 51 8.88 3.42 -8.16
C ALA A 51 7.49 3.99 -7.80
N THR A 52 7.32 4.26 -6.50
CA THR A 52 6.15 4.95 -5.92
C THR A 52 4.83 4.20 -6.18
N ILE A 53 4.88 2.85 -6.14
CA ILE A 53 3.72 2.01 -6.47
C ILE A 53 2.67 1.92 -5.35
N GLU A 54 3.04 2.26 -4.13
CA GLU A 54 2.31 1.98 -2.89
C GLU A 54 0.91 2.57 -2.85
N HIS A 55 0.71 3.83 -3.29
CA HIS A 55 -0.62 4.43 -3.29
C HIS A 55 -1.55 3.75 -4.30
N LEU A 56 -1.03 3.42 -5.49
CA LEU A 56 -1.82 2.70 -6.48
C LEU A 56 -2.12 1.27 -6.00
N MET A 57 -1.14 0.59 -5.41
CA MET A 57 -1.34 -0.73 -4.82
C MET A 57 -2.37 -0.70 -3.70
N ALA A 58 -2.37 0.33 -2.85
CA ALA A 58 -3.36 0.52 -1.80
C ALA A 58 -4.76 0.70 -2.39
N ALA A 59 -4.91 1.50 -3.45
CA ALA A 59 -6.18 1.67 -4.15
C ALA A 59 -6.70 0.36 -4.76
N LEU A 60 -5.83 -0.42 -5.40
CA LEU A 60 -6.18 -1.72 -5.99
C LEU A 60 -6.58 -2.73 -4.92
N ALA A 61 -5.80 -2.84 -3.85
CA ALA A 61 -6.07 -3.75 -2.74
C ALA A 61 -7.34 -3.37 -1.97
N GLY A 62 -7.50 -2.08 -1.66
CA GLY A 62 -8.67 -1.54 -0.96
C GLY A 62 -9.96 -1.77 -1.73
N LEU A 63 -9.95 -1.66 -3.06
CA LEU A 63 -11.10 -1.94 -3.92
C LEU A 63 -11.29 -3.42 -4.27
N GLY A 64 -10.36 -4.30 -3.89
CA GLY A 64 -10.44 -5.73 -4.16
C GLY A 64 -10.13 -6.10 -5.62
N VAL A 65 -9.23 -5.37 -6.28
CA VAL A 65 -8.70 -5.72 -7.60
C VAL A 65 -7.61 -6.78 -7.46
N ASP A 66 -7.83 -7.94 -8.05
CA ASP A 66 -6.86 -9.05 -8.00
C ASP A 66 -5.93 -9.07 -9.23
N ASP A 67 -6.46 -8.75 -10.40
CA ASP A 67 -5.81 -8.95 -11.69
C ASP A 67 -5.86 -7.65 -12.53
N ALA A 68 -4.70 -7.05 -12.80
CA ALA A 68 -4.60 -5.85 -13.64
C ALA A 68 -3.21 -5.71 -14.29
N VAL A 69 -3.19 -5.14 -15.50
CA VAL A 69 -1.96 -4.66 -16.15
C VAL A 69 -1.90 -3.15 -16.01
N ILE A 70 -0.80 -2.63 -15.48
CA ILE A 70 -0.59 -1.20 -15.23
C ILE A 70 0.52 -0.72 -16.15
N GLU A 71 0.17 0.01 -17.18
CA GLU A 71 1.13 0.61 -18.11
C GLU A 71 1.56 1.98 -17.60
N VAL A 72 2.86 2.18 -17.49
CA VAL A 72 3.49 3.44 -17.07
C VAL A 72 4.53 3.82 -18.09
N GLU A 73 4.50 5.07 -18.52
CA GLU A 73 5.54 5.69 -19.33
C GLU A 73 6.48 6.44 -18.39
N GLY A 74 7.73 5.97 -18.27
CA GLY A 74 8.69 6.46 -17.27
C GLY A 74 8.75 5.60 -16.00
N SER A 75 9.72 5.88 -15.13
CA SER A 75 10.11 4.98 -14.03
C SER A 75 9.29 5.10 -12.75
N GLU A 76 8.20 5.86 -12.74
CA GLU A 76 7.47 6.19 -11.51
C GLU A 76 5.96 6.26 -11.77
N VAL A 77 5.16 5.74 -10.84
CA VAL A 77 3.71 5.95 -10.84
C VAL A 77 3.41 7.43 -10.51
N PRO A 78 2.48 8.10 -11.22
CA PRO A 78 2.13 9.48 -10.90
C PRO A 78 1.66 9.63 -9.45
N VAL A 79 2.23 10.58 -8.69
CA VAL A 79 1.86 10.84 -7.28
C VAL A 79 0.42 11.34 -7.10
N MET A 80 -0.19 11.84 -8.17
CA MET A 80 -1.52 12.47 -8.17
C MET A 80 -1.61 13.62 -7.16
N ASP A 81 -2.52 13.54 -6.19
CA ASP A 81 -2.67 14.51 -5.10
C ASP A 81 -1.97 14.05 -3.80
N GLY A 82 -1.11 13.04 -3.89
CA GLY A 82 -0.42 12.42 -2.75
C GLY A 82 -1.23 11.34 -2.04
N SER A 83 -2.44 11.03 -2.49
CA SER A 83 -3.32 10.03 -1.88
C SER A 83 -3.76 8.95 -2.88
N SER A 84 -4.56 7.99 -2.42
CA SER A 84 -5.19 6.96 -3.27
C SER A 84 -6.51 7.40 -3.90
N ALA A 85 -7.12 8.48 -3.42
CA ALA A 85 -8.46 8.89 -3.84
C ALA A 85 -8.61 9.12 -5.35
N PRO A 86 -7.64 9.73 -6.07
CA PRO A 86 -7.70 9.85 -7.52
C PRO A 86 -7.76 8.48 -8.23
N PHE A 87 -6.98 7.50 -7.77
CA PHE A 87 -7.02 6.14 -8.31
C PHE A 87 -8.35 5.44 -8.01
N VAL A 88 -8.83 5.54 -6.77
CA VAL A 88 -10.13 4.99 -6.36
C VAL A 88 -11.26 5.52 -7.25
N LYS A 89 -11.28 6.83 -7.49
CA LYS A 89 -12.26 7.48 -8.36
C LYS A 89 -12.23 6.90 -9.77
N LEU A 90 -11.05 6.80 -10.38
CA LEU A 90 -10.89 6.28 -11.74
C LEU A 90 -11.30 4.80 -11.85
N ILE A 91 -10.92 3.97 -10.88
CA ILE A 91 -11.28 2.55 -10.85
C ILE A 91 -12.80 2.38 -10.68
N ARG A 92 -13.42 3.11 -9.75
CA ARG A 92 -14.88 3.06 -9.53
C ARG A 92 -15.67 3.53 -10.76
N GLN A 93 -15.16 4.50 -11.52
CA GLN A 93 -15.79 4.97 -12.76
C GLN A 93 -15.84 3.90 -13.86
N VAL A 94 -14.81 3.04 -13.95
CA VAL A 94 -14.75 1.95 -14.94
C VAL A 94 -15.49 0.71 -14.42
N GLY A 95 -15.44 0.46 -13.11
CA GLY A 95 -16.05 -0.70 -12.46
C GLY A 95 -15.16 -1.95 -12.51
N LEU A 96 -15.53 -2.95 -11.69
CA LEU A 96 -14.83 -4.24 -11.62
C LEU A 96 -15.57 -5.32 -12.37
N LYS A 97 -14.82 -6.27 -12.94
CA LYS A 97 -15.35 -7.47 -13.58
C LYS A 97 -14.96 -8.70 -12.78
N SER A 98 -15.94 -9.51 -12.40
CA SER A 98 -15.68 -10.77 -11.71
C SER A 98 -15.22 -11.87 -12.68
N HIS A 99 -14.29 -12.69 -12.21
CA HIS A 99 -13.91 -13.95 -12.87
C HIS A 99 -14.71 -15.13 -12.30
N ALA A 100 -14.84 -16.20 -13.09
CA ALA A 100 -15.45 -17.45 -12.60
C ALA A 100 -14.55 -18.21 -11.61
N MET A 101 -13.23 -17.98 -11.71
CA MET A 101 -12.23 -18.58 -10.82
C MET A 101 -12.46 -18.10 -9.38
N PRO A 102 -12.48 -19.00 -8.38
CA PRO A 102 -12.59 -18.61 -6.98
C PRO A 102 -11.41 -17.72 -6.56
N ARG A 103 -11.72 -16.56 -5.98
CA ARG A 103 -10.74 -15.68 -5.35
C ARG A 103 -10.12 -16.38 -4.15
N ARG A 104 -8.79 -16.39 -4.04
CA ARG A 104 -8.04 -17.01 -2.94
C ARG A 104 -7.40 -15.95 -2.06
N ALA A 105 -7.19 -16.27 -0.80
CA ALA A 105 -6.52 -15.41 0.18
C ALA A 105 -5.53 -16.21 1.04
N ILE A 106 -4.60 -15.47 1.64
CA ILE A 106 -3.62 -15.95 2.62
C ILE A 106 -4.26 -15.81 4.00
N GLN A 107 -4.58 -16.91 4.68
CA GLN A 107 -5.07 -16.87 6.05
C GLN A 107 -3.92 -17.02 7.03
N VAL A 108 -3.78 -16.04 7.94
CA VAL A 108 -2.78 -16.05 9.02
C VAL A 108 -3.24 -17.02 10.12
N LEU A 109 -2.37 -17.97 10.47
CA LEU A 109 -2.62 -19.04 11.44
C LEU A 109 -1.93 -18.81 12.78
N ARG A 110 -0.80 -18.10 12.77
CA ARG A 110 -0.06 -17.72 13.99
C ARG A 110 0.55 -16.33 13.85
N PRO A 111 0.85 -15.65 14.97
CA PRO A 111 1.56 -14.38 14.93
C PRO A 111 2.92 -14.48 14.22
N VAL A 112 3.20 -13.53 13.33
CA VAL A 112 4.51 -13.32 12.70
C VAL A 112 4.85 -11.85 12.86
N MET A 113 5.82 -11.54 13.72
CA MET A 113 6.23 -10.17 14.04
C MET A 113 7.71 -9.98 13.74
N ILE A 114 8.04 -8.81 13.18
CA ILE A 114 9.40 -8.33 12.95
C ILE A 114 9.60 -7.07 13.79
N GLU A 115 10.77 -6.97 14.39
CA GLU A 115 11.21 -5.84 15.21
C GLU A 115 12.53 -5.29 14.67
N ASP A 116 12.65 -3.96 14.63
CA ASP A 116 13.85 -3.23 14.20
C ASP A 116 13.96 -1.95 15.06
N ASP A 117 14.83 -2.00 16.08
CA ASP A 117 14.92 -1.00 17.15
C ASP A 117 13.54 -0.65 17.76
N GLU A 118 13.04 0.56 17.52
CA GLU A 118 11.76 1.07 18.07
C GLU A 118 10.58 0.84 17.11
N ARG A 119 10.81 0.09 16.02
CA ARG A 119 9.82 -0.21 14.98
C ARG A 119 9.40 -1.67 15.09
N SER A 120 8.13 -1.93 14.87
CA SER A 120 7.63 -3.30 14.74
C SER A 120 6.54 -3.38 13.68
N ALA A 121 6.47 -4.51 12.99
CA ALA A 121 5.38 -4.80 12.06
C ALA A 121 5.16 -6.31 11.96
N GLY A 122 3.93 -6.72 11.72
CA GLY A 122 3.63 -8.12 11.55
C GLY A 122 2.17 -8.43 11.35
N PHE A 123 1.89 -9.73 11.28
CA PHE A 123 0.56 -10.27 11.04
C PHE A 123 0.12 -11.11 12.23
N LEU A 124 -1.11 -10.87 12.67
CA LEU A 124 -1.78 -11.61 13.72
C LEU A 124 -2.97 -12.38 13.12
N PRO A 125 -3.29 -13.59 13.62
CA PRO A 125 -4.51 -14.27 13.23
C PRO A 125 -5.75 -13.42 13.53
N ALA A 126 -6.59 -13.22 12.53
CA ALA A 126 -7.88 -12.55 12.67
C ALA A 126 -8.88 -13.15 11.67
N LEU A 127 -10.18 -13.01 11.96
CA LEU A 127 -11.25 -13.51 11.10
C LEU A 127 -11.50 -12.62 9.88
N LYS A 128 -11.13 -11.34 9.99
CA LYS A 128 -11.29 -10.34 8.94
C LYS A 128 -9.94 -9.69 8.64
N PRO A 129 -9.73 -9.24 7.39
CA PRO A 129 -8.57 -8.44 7.05
C PRO A 129 -8.67 -7.08 7.74
N SER A 130 -7.64 -6.68 8.50
CA SER A 130 -7.60 -5.38 9.18
C SER A 130 -6.18 -4.84 9.27
N ILE A 131 -6.07 -3.53 9.46
CA ILE A 131 -4.82 -2.82 9.70
C ILE A 131 -4.93 -2.06 11.02
N GLU A 132 -3.87 -2.13 11.82
CA GLU A 132 -3.65 -1.34 13.04
C GLU A 132 -2.28 -0.67 12.96
N ILE A 133 -2.25 0.65 12.94
CA ILE A 133 -1.03 1.45 12.86
C ILE A 133 -0.94 2.39 14.05
N GLU A 134 0.26 2.46 14.62
CA GLU A 134 0.68 3.55 15.48
C GLU A 134 1.87 4.29 14.85
N ILE A 135 1.82 5.62 14.83
CA ILE A 135 2.97 6.46 14.52
C ILE A 135 3.37 7.27 15.74
N SER A 136 4.64 7.65 15.80
CA SER A 136 5.20 8.52 16.84
C SER A 136 6.28 9.39 16.22
N PHE A 137 5.97 10.67 15.99
CA PHE A 137 6.88 11.68 15.48
C PHE A 137 7.16 12.74 16.54
N GLU A 138 8.39 13.25 16.58
CA GLU A 138 8.77 14.34 17.48
C GLU A 138 8.05 15.66 17.15
N HIS A 139 7.69 15.84 15.88
CA HIS A 139 7.01 17.04 15.41
C HIS A 139 5.63 17.20 16.04
N ALA A 140 5.38 18.31 16.74
CA ALA A 140 4.19 18.52 17.56
C ALA A 140 2.87 18.39 16.78
N SER A 141 2.83 18.83 15.51
CA SER A 141 1.63 18.72 14.66
C SER A 141 1.29 17.27 14.25
N VAL A 142 2.25 16.35 14.36
CA VAL A 142 2.04 14.93 14.07
C VAL A 142 1.90 14.16 15.38
N GLY A 143 2.92 14.22 16.24
CA GLY A 143 2.92 13.57 17.54
C GLY A 143 2.73 12.05 17.45
N ARG A 144 2.08 11.49 18.48
CA ARG A 144 1.67 10.08 18.54
C ARG A 144 0.22 9.95 18.10
N GLN A 145 -0.03 9.08 17.13
CA GLN A 145 -1.37 8.84 16.58
C GLN A 145 -1.56 7.35 16.33
N SER A 146 -2.80 6.89 16.40
CA SER A 146 -3.18 5.52 16.07
C SER A 146 -4.36 5.51 15.11
N CYS A 147 -4.38 4.52 14.22
CA CYS A 147 -5.46 4.26 13.28
C CYS A 147 -5.69 2.75 13.20
N ALA A 148 -6.95 2.34 13.18
CA ALA A 148 -7.32 0.95 12.95
C ALA A 148 -8.56 0.89 12.06
N PHE A 149 -8.56 -0.01 11.07
CA PHE A 149 -9.71 -0.22 10.19
C PHE A 149 -9.77 -1.64 9.65
N GLU A 150 -10.99 -2.13 9.37
CA GLU A 150 -11.21 -3.35 8.58
C GLU A 150 -10.99 -3.02 7.10
N ILE A 151 -10.28 -3.88 6.36
CA ILE A 151 -10.07 -3.67 4.93
C ILE A 151 -11.35 -4.07 4.18
N ALA A 152 -12.13 -3.07 3.79
CA ALA A 152 -13.30 -3.22 2.93
C ALA A 152 -13.36 -2.05 1.92
N PRO A 153 -13.93 -2.25 0.72
CA PRO A 153 -13.94 -1.21 -0.32
C PRO A 153 -14.52 0.14 0.11
N ASP A 154 -15.61 0.14 0.87
CA ASP A 154 -16.23 1.38 1.32
C ASP A 154 -15.44 2.04 2.46
N ILE A 155 -15.00 1.24 3.45
CA ILE A 155 -14.16 1.74 4.55
C ILE A 155 -12.87 2.35 4.00
N PHE A 156 -12.16 1.65 3.11
CA PHE A 156 -10.94 2.19 2.51
C PHE A 156 -11.21 3.48 1.73
N SER A 157 -12.27 3.50 0.90
CA SER A 157 -12.56 4.66 0.04
C SER A 157 -12.93 5.90 0.83
N ASP A 158 -13.73 5.73 1.89
CA ASP A 158 -14.31 6.84 2.64
C ASP A 158 -13.36 7.32 3.74
N ASP A 159 -12.68 6.39 4.43
CA ASP A 159 -11.90 6.71 5.62
C ASP A 159 -10.41 6.86 5.35
N ILE A 160 -9.84 6.19 4.35
CA ILE A 160 -8.38 6.08 4.20
C ILE A 160 -7.87 6.70 2.90
N ALA A 161 -8.55 6.47 1.79
CA ALA A 161 -8.03 6.72 0.45
C ALA A 161 -7.63 8.19 0.20
N SER A 162 -8.28 9.14 0.88
CA SER A 162 -8.02 10.58 0.71
C SER A 162 -6.84 11.10 1.55
N ALA A 163 -6.22 10.29 2.40
CA ALA A 163 -5.11 10.70 3.25
C ALA A 163 -3.81 10.89 2.45
N ARG A 164 -3.32 12.12 2.38
CA ARG A 164 -2.17 12.48 1.56
C ARG A 164 -0.84 12.13 2.22
N THR A 165 0.16 11.91 1.37
CA THR A 165 1.55 11.83 1.79
C THR A 165 2.01 13.12 2.42
N PHE A 166 3.09 13.05 3.20
CA PHE A 166 3.60 14.21 3.93
C PHE A 166 5.12 14.22 3.99
N GLY A 167 5.67 15.42 4.08
CA GLY A 167 7.10 15.63 4.17
C GLY A 167 7.43 16.91 4.94
N PHE A 168 8.67 17.00 5.41
CA PHE A 168 9.14 18.17 6.14
C PHE A 168 9.84 19.15 5.21
N ARG A 169 9.51 20.43 5.32
CA ARG A 169 10.09 21.50 4.51
C ARG A 169 11.61 21.56 4.64
N LYS A 170 12.13 21.33 5.85
CA LYS A 170 13.57 21.31 6.14
C LYS A 170 14.35 20.25 5.35
N ASP A 171 13.69 19.15 4.97
CA ASP A 171 14.33 18.05 4.24
C ASP A 171 14.27 18.26 2.71
N TYR A 172 13.42 19.17 2.24
CA TYR A 172 13.10 19.31 0.82
C TYR A 172 14.31 19.68 -0.04
N GLU A 173 15.17 20.61 0.40
CA GLU A 173 16.36 21.00 -0.36
C GLU A 173 17.37 19.85 -0.49
N ALA A 174 17.56 19.08 0.58
CA ALA A 174 18.44 17.91 0.56
C ALA A 174 17.89 16.81 -0.37
N LEU A 175 16.57 16.61 -0.37
CA LEU A 175 15.90 15.68 -1.28
C LEU A 175 16.08 16.11 -2.74
N LEU A 176 15.84 17.39 -3.05
CA LEU A 176 16.03 17.93 -4.40
C LEU A 176 17.50 17.81 -4.86
N ALA A 177 18.46 18.11 -3.99
CA ALA A 177 19.88 17.96 -4.28
C ALA A 177 20.28 16.50 -4.57
N ALA A 178 19.60 15.54 -3.95
CA ALA A 178 19.74 14.11 -4.22
C ALA A 178 18.96 13.62 -5.45
N GLY A 179 18.29 14.52 -6.19
CA GLY A 179 17.47 14.20 -7.36
C GLY A 179 16.08 13.63 -7.02
N LEU A 180 15.66 13.71 -5.75
CA LEU A 180 14.41 13.17 -5.22
C LEU A 180 13.36 14.28 -5.05
N ALA A 181 12.09 13.91 -4.88
CA ALA A 181 10.97 14.84 -4.63
C ALA A 181 10.83 16.00 -5.65
N ARG A 182 11.34 15.83 -6.88
CA ARG A 182 11.34 16.89 -7.92
C ARG A 182 9.93 17.33 -8.35
N GLY A 183 8.95 16.43 -8.22
CA GLY A 183 7.53 16.73 -8.46
C GLY A 183 6.76 17.11 -7.20
N GLY A 184 7.42 17.15 -6.03
CA GLY A 184 6.78 17.43 -4.75
C GLY A 184 6.31 18.88 -4.64
N SER A 185 5.07 19.06 -4.23
CA SER A 185 4.43 20.36 -4.01
C SER A 185 3.33 20.24 -2.96
N MET A 186 2.77 21.37 -2.51
CA MET A 186 1.61 21.34 -1.60
C MET A 186 0.35 20.75 -2.25
N ASP A 187 0.28 20.70 -3.59
CA ASP A 187 -0.83 20.08 -4.32
C ASP A 187 -0.83 18.55 -4.19
N ASN A 188 0.31 17.96 -3.83
CA ASN A 188 0.48 16.51 -3.77
C ASN A 188 1.13 15.99 -2.48
N ALA A 189 1.27 16.84 -1.47
CA ALA A 189 1.74 16.45 -0.15
C ALA A 189 1.26 17.44 0.92
N VAL A 190 1.07 16.94 2.14
CA VAL A 190 1.03 17.77 3.34
C VAL A 190 2.47 18.16 3.70
N VAL A 191 2.77 19.45 3.67
CA VAL A 191 4.07 19.99 4.00
C VAL A 191 4.08 20.48 5.43
N LEU A 192 5.01 19.95 6.22
CA LEU A 192 5.26 20.36 7.60
C LEU A 192 6.45 21.32 7.63
N ASP A 193 6.27 22.52 8.17
CA ASP A 193 7.35 23.46 8.51
C ASP A 193 7.57 23.49 10.03
N ASP A 194 8.49 24.32 10.51
CA ASP A 194 8.80 24.40 11.94
C ASP A 194 7.61 24.92 12.78
N ASP A 195 6.67 25.64 12.16
CA ASP A 195 5.51 26.26 12.80
C ASP A 195 4.23 25.40 12.71
N GLY A 196 4.22 24.37 11.87
CA GLY A 196 3.13 23.41 11.76
C GLY A 196 2.85 22.94 10.33
N ILE A 197 1.58 23.00 9.94
CA ILE A 197 1.11 22.57 8.61
C ILE A 197 1.12 23.78 7.68
N ALA A 198 1.93 23.72 6.62
CA ALA A 198 2.12 24.83 5.69
C ALA A 198 1.01 24.93 4.62
N ASN A 199 0.27 23.84 4.39
CA ASN A 199 -0.87 23.80 3.46
C ASN A 199 -1.98 24.78 3.89
N PRO A 200 -2.35 25.80 3.09
CA PRO A 200 -3.38 26.78 3.46
C PRO A 200 -4.75 26.17 3.74
N GLU A 201 -5.08 25.08 3.07
CA GLU A 201 -6.32 24.31 3.24
C GLU A 201 -6.30 23.38 4.47
N GLY A 202 -5.14 23.20 5.10
CA GLY A 202 -4.95 22.32 6.24
C GLY A 202 -5.02 20.83 5.90
N LEU A 203 -5.48 20.03 6.87
CA LEU A 203 -5.63 18.58 6.72
C LEU A 203 -7.03 18.19 6.25
N ARG A 204 -7.12 17.10 5.49
CA ARG A 204 -8.39 16.44 5.12
C ARG A 204 -8.98 15.66 6.28
N PHE A 205 -8.12 15.14 7.15
CA PHE A 205 -8.48 14.41 8.37
C PHE A 205 -7.66 14.92 9.54
N LYS A 206 -8.22 14.92 10.75
CA LYS A 206 -7.47 15.31 11.95
C LYS A 206 -6.23 14.42 12.19
N ASP A 207 -6.33 13.16 11.79
CA ASP A 207 -5.36 12.08 11.91
C ASP A 207 -4.81 11.66 10.52
N GLU A 208 -4.71 12.61 9.56
CA GLU A 208 -4.32 12.35 8.17
C GLU A 208 -2.96 11.62 8.06
N PHE A 209 -2.00 11.94 8.93
CA PHE A 209 -0.65 11.34 8.91
C PHE A 209 -0.66 9.84 9.19
N VAL A 210 -1.39 9.39 10.23
CA VAL A 210 -1.49 7.96 10.55
C VAL A 210 -2.37 7.21 9.56
N ARG A 211 -3.42 7.85 9.03
CA ARG A 211 -4.23 7.27 7.94
C ARG A 211 -3.41 7.06 6.69
N HIS A 212 -2.54 8.01 6.35
CA HIS A 212 -1.62 7.85 5.23
C HIS A 212 -0.63 6.71 5.45
N LYS A 213 -0.08 6.56 6.67
CA LYS A 213 0.79 5.41 6.98
C LYS A 213 0.05 4.07 6.94
N ALA A 214 -1.24 4.07 7.22
CA ALA A 214 -2.10 2.90 7.06
C ALA A 214 -2.42 2.62 5.57
N LEU A 215 -2.55 3.65 4.75
CA LEU A 215 -2.63 3.56 3.28
C LEU A 215 -1.35 2.95 2.69
N ASP A 216 -0.18 3.48 3.07
CA ASP A 216 1.14 2.95 2.68
C ASP A 216 1.24 1.46 3.03
N ALA A 217 0.90 1.11 4.28
CA ALA A 217 0.93 -0.26 4.75
C ALA A 217 0.03 -1.17 3.91
N LEU A 218 -1.20 -0.75 3.57
CA LEU A 218 -2.09 -1.53 2.70
C LEU A 218 -1.47 -1.78 1.32
N GLY A 219 -0.84 -0.76 0.73
CA GLY A 219 -0.15 -0.89 -0.55
C GLY A 219 1.03 -1.85 -0.50
N ASP A 220 1.85 -1.78 0.56
CA ASP A 220 3.01 -2.64 0.73
C ASP A 220 2.61 -4.09 1.02
N ILE A 221 1.62 -4.34 1.88
CA ILE A 221 1.19 -5.71 2.20
C ILE A 221 0.46 -6.38 1.03
N ALA A 222 -0.13 -5.60 0.11
CA ALA A 222 -0.71 -6.12 -1.13
C ALA A 222 0.33 -6.82 -2.02
N LEU A 223 1.63 -6.54 -1.83
CA LEU A 223 2.72 -7.23 -2.52
C LEU A 223 2.92 -8.68 -2.08
N ALA A 224 2.18 -9.16 -1.08
CA ALA A 224 1.99 -10.60 -0.87
C ALA A 224 1.38 -11.28 -2.12
N GLY A 225 0.66 -10.50 -2.94
CA GLY A 225 0.07 -10.93 -4.21
C GLY A 225 -1.22 -11.73 -4.06
N ALA A 226 -1.84 -11.65 -2.89
CA ALA A 226 -3.21 -12.06 -2.60
C ALA A 226 -3.69 -11.33 -1.33
N PRO A 227 -5.01 -11.20 -1.11
CA PRO A 227 -5.57 -10.68 0.14
C PRO A 227 -5.07 -11.49 1.35
N ILE A 228 -4.84 -10.81 2.47
CA ILE A 228 -4.41 -11.45 3.72
C ILE A 228 -5.55 -11.40 4.73
N ILE A 229 -6.04 -12.56 5.15
CA ILE A 229 -7.02 -12.71 6.23
C ILE A 229 -6.24 -12.80 7.55
N GLY A 230 -6.15 -11.66 8.21
CA GLY A 230 -5.42 -11.44 9.44
C GLY A 230 -5.42 -9.95 9.79
N CYS A 231 -4.90 -9.61 10.97
CA CYS A 231 -4.65 -8.23 11.35
C CYS A 231 -3.18 -7.89 11.09
N TYR A 232 -2.91 -6.96 10.20
CA TYR A 232 -1.59 -6.35 10.09
C TYR A 232 -1.45 -5.27 11.17
N ARG A 233 -0.46 -5.41 12.05
CA ARG A 233 -0.19 -4.47 13.13
C ARG A 233 1.22 -3.92 12.99
N ALA A 234 1.37 -2.60 13.06
CA ALA A 234 2.70 -1.98 13.09
C ALA A 234 2.78 -0.73 13.97
N ALA A 235 3.95 -0.55 14.59
CA ALA A 235 4.33 0.62 15.35
C ALA A 235 5.54 1.29 14.68
N ARG A 236 5.41 2.60 14.42
CA ARG A 236 6.37 3.42 13.66
C ARG A 236 6.76 2.79 12.31
N PRO A 237 5.77 2.41 11.47
CA PRO A 237 6.03 1.68 10.23
C PRO A 237 6.74 2.53 9.18
N GLY A 238 7.32 1.81 8.21
CA GLY A 238 7.81 2.33 6.95
C GLY A 238 7.95 1.19 5.94
N HIS A 239 8.10 1.51 4.65
CA HIS A 239 8.06 0.52 3.56
C HIS A 239 9.01 -0.67 3.76
N ALA A 240 10.19 -0.44 4.35
CA ALA A 240 11.17 -1.48 4.69
C ALA A 240 10.59 -2.56 5.62
N ILE A 241 10.04 -2.16 6.77
CA ILE A 241 9.53 -3.10 7.77
C ILE A 241 8.20 -3.74 7.32
N ASN A 242 7.41 -3.02 6.50
CA ASN A 242 6.21 -3.56 5.87
C ASN A 242 6.57 -4.72 4.94
N ASN A 243 7.54 -4.51 4.04
CA ASN A 243 8.02 -5.55 3.14
C ASN A 243 8.68 -6.73 3.90
N ALA A 244 9.47 -6.44 4.93
CA ALA A 244 10.07 -7.47 5.78
C ALA A 244 9.01 -8.35 6.44
N ALA A 245 7.94 -7.76 6.97
CA ALA A 245 6.82 -8.50 7.56
C ALA A 245 6.11 -9.41 6.52
N VAL A 246 5.90 -8.91 5.30
CA VAL A 246 5.29 -9.72 4.21
C VAL A 246 6.18 -10.91 3.86
N ARG A 247 7.49 -10.69 3.70
CA ARG A 247 8.45 -11.77 3.41
C ARG A 247 8.48 -12.79 4.54
N ALA A 248 8.57 -12.33 5.79
CA ALA A 248 8.57 -13.20 6.96
C ALA A 248 7.31 -14.08 7.06
N LEU A 249 6.13 -13.52 6.74
CA LEU A 249 4.90 -14.31 6.66
C LEU A 249 5.01 -15.38 5.57
N LEU A 250 5.39 -14.99 4.35
CA LEU A 250 5.43 -15.91 3.21
C LEU A 250 6.49 -17.02 3.35
N ASP A 251 7.64 -16.69 3.93
CA ASP A 251 8.79 -17.59 4.12
C ASP A 251 8.55 -18.62 5.24
N ASP A 252 7.56 -18.39 6.11
CA ASP A 252 7.12 -19.32 7.13
C ASP A 252 5.82 -20.03 6.71
N PRO A 253 5.87 -21.16 5.99
CA PRO A 253 4.69 -21.87 5.51
C PRO A 253 3.84 -22.48 6.63
N THR A 254 4.32 -22.48 7.88
CA THR A 254 3.54 -22.94 9.03
C THR A 254 2.74 -21.82 9.69
N SER A 255 2.95 -20.57 9.27
CA SER A 255 2.22 -19.40 9.77
C SER A 255 0.98 -19.03 8.99
N TRP A 256 0.78 -19.59 7.79
CA TRP A 256 -0.35 -19.25 6.94
C TRP A 256 -0.81 -20.43 6.07
N LYS A 257 -2.01 -20.30 5.50
CA LYS A 257 -2.50 -21.23 4.48
C LYS A 257 -3.32 -20.51 3.42
N TRP A 258 -3.46 -21.13 2.26
CA TRP A 258 -4.42 -20.67 1.25
C TRP A 258 -5.86 -21.03 1.64
N VAL A 259 -6.76 -20.08 1.46
CA VAL A 259 -8.21 -20.27 1.59
C VAL A 259 -8.96 -19.70 0.39
N SER A 260 -10.15 -20.22 0.12
CA SER A 260 -11.11 -19.60 -0.80
C SER A 260 -11.84 -18.48 -0.07
N MET A 261 -11.99 -17.32 -0.69
CA MET A 261 -12.77 -16.21 -0.11
C MET A 261 -14.23 -16.61 0.16
N ARG A 262 -14.80 -17.51 -0.66
CA ARG A 262 -16.16 -18.04 -0.42
C ARG A 262 -16.29 -18.75 0.92
N ASP A 263 -15.26 -19.47 1.35
CA ASP A 263 -15.28 -20.24 2.60
C ASP A 263 -15.10 -19.31 3.81
N VAL A 264 -14.33 -18.23 3.63
CA VAL A 264 -14.15 -17.17 4.64
C VAL A 264 -15.48 -16.45 4.88
N ASP A 265 -16.16 -16.03 3.81
CA ASP A 265 -17.46 -15.34 3.91
C ASP A 265 -18.52 -16.22 4.57
N ALA A 266 -18.59 -17.51 4.19
CA ALA A 266 -19.52 -18.46 4.77
C ALA A 266 -19.25 -18.71 6.27
N GLY A 267 -17.98 -18.81 6.67
CA GLY A 267 -17.57 -18.98 8.06
C GLY A 267 -17.92 -17.77 8.93
N ALA A 268 -17.72 -16.55 8.41
CA ALA A 268 -18.09 -15.32 9.10
C ALA A 268 -19.61 -15.21 9.33
N MET A 269 -20.41 -15.56 8.32
CA MET A 269 -21.88 -15.55 8.43
C MET A 269 -22.44 -16.60 9.40
N ALA A 270 -21.80 -17.77 9.51
CA ALA A 270 -22.24 -18.83 10.41
C ALA A 270 -22.01 -18.50 11.90
N MET A 271 -20.97 -17.72 12.21
CA MET A 271 -20.66 -17.30 13.59
C MET A 271 -21.39 -16.02 14.03
N ALA A 272 -21.95 -15.25 13.10
CA ALA A 272 -22.75 -14.07 13.40
C ALA A 272 -24.23 -14.39 13.75
N ARG A 273 -24.57 -15.68 13.86
CA ARG A 273 -25.89 -16.22 14.22
C ARG A 273 -25.81 -16.93 15.56
#